data_AF-A0AAQ0QIM2-F1
#
_entry.id   AF-A0AAQ0QIM2-F1
#
_cell.length_a   1.000
_cell.length_b   1.000
_cell.length_c   1.000
_cell.angle_alpha   90.00
_cell.angle_beta   90.00
_cell.angle_gamma   90.00
#
_symmetry.space_group_name_H-M   'P 1'
#
loop_
_entity.id
_entity.type
_entity.pdbx_description
1 polymer ?
#
loop_
_entity_poly.entity_id
_entity_poly.type
_entity_poly.pdbx_seq_one_letter_code
_entity_poly.pdbx_strand_id
1 'polypeptide(L)'
;MTNLSEILRWIFTAIGAILAIIEPTYPYLFICTIMILADCYTAWALSQRARKAYPEKVSKDGKKFKSHNFGKVIVTLMKAYALIIMAFMIQRHITDAWPIDLTKVAAGAICFWQLWSILENESSCNGSKWAKLLQRILVDKTSRHFDIDLSDLKPKEK
;
A
#
# COMPACT_ATOMS: atom_id res chain seq x y z
N MET A 1 4.96 -27.88 -39.55
CA MET A 1 4.15 -27.76 -38.32
C MET A 1 5.11 -27.39 -37.21
N THR A 2 5.06 -26.15 -36.70
CA THR A 2 5.82 -25.80 -35.50
C THR A 2 5.31 -26.66 -34.36
N ASN A 3 6.18 -27.49 -33.80
CA ASN A 3 5.84 -28.32 -32.66
C ASN A 3 5.46 -27.40 -31.49
N LEU A 4 4.34 -27.69 -30.82
CA LEU A 4 3.89 -26.95 -29.64
C LEU A 4 5.03 -26.82 -28.60
N SER A 5 5.89 -27.84 -28.49
CA SER A 5 7.10 -27.84 -27.66
C SER A 5 8.09 -26.73 -28.02
N GLU A 6 8.32 -26.46 -29.30
CA GLU A 6 9.23 -25.39 -29.74
C GLU A 6 8.67 -24.01 -29.41
N ILE A 7 7.36 -23.81 -29.62
CA ILE A 7 6.69 -22.55 -29.27
C ILE A 7 6.78 -22.31 -27.77
N LEU A 8 6.46 -23.33 -26.95
CA LEU A 8 6.57 -23.23 -25.50
C LEU A 8 8.00 -22.95 -25.05
N ARG A 9 9.00 -23.61 -25.65
CA ARG A 9 10.41 -23.37 -25.33
C ARG A 9 10.80 -21.91 -25.56
N TRP A 10 10.44 -21.34 -26.70
CA TRP A 10 10.72 -19.92 -26.97
C TRP A 10 9.97 -18.97 -26.02
N ILE A 11 8.72 -19.28 -25.67
CA ILE A 11 7.95 -18.50 -24.68
C ILE A 11 8.65 -18.53 -23.32
N PHE A 12 9.02 -19.71 -22.81
CA PHE A 12 9.69 -19.83 -21.52
C PHE A 12 11.08 -19.17 -21.52
N THR A 13 11.83 -19.25 -22.62
CA THR A 13 13.10 -18.52 -22.76
C THR A 13 12.89 -17.01 -22.71
N ALA A 14 11.89 -16.48 -23.41
CA ALA A 14 11.58 -15.06 -23.39
C ALA A 14 11.13 -14.59 -22.00
N ILE A 15 10.27 -15.35 -21.33
CA ILE A 15 9.85 -15.05 -19.95
C ILE A 15 11.06 -15.10 -19.01
N GLY A 16 11.90 -16.13 -19.11
CA GLY A 16 13.11 -16.27 -18.29
C GLY A 16 14.08 -15.10 -18.48
N ALA A 17 14.28 -14.64 -19.72
CA ALA A 17 15.11 -13.49 -20.02
C ALA A 17 14.55 -12.20 -19.38
N ILE A 18 13.23 -11.98 -19.48
CA ILE A 18 12.58 -10.82 -18.83
C ILE A 18 12.74 -10.91 -17.31
N LEU A 19 12.48 -12.07 -16.71
CA LEU A 19 12.61 -12.29 -15.27
C LEU A 19 14.04 -12.04 -14.79
N ALA A 20 15.06 -12.49 -15.53
CA ALA A 20 16.46 -12.23 -15.21
C ALA A 20 16.82 -10.74 -15.26
N ILE A 21 16.26 -9.97 -16.20
CA ILE A 21 16.48 -8.51 -16.29
C ILE A 21 15.89 -7.80 -15.06
N ILE A 22 14.71 -8.23 -14.60
CA ILE A 22 14.01 -7.59 -13.47
C ILE A 22 14.35 -8.20 -12.11
N GLU A 23 15.15 -9.27 -12.05
CA GLU A 23 15.58 -9.94 -10.82
C GLU A 23 16.06 -8.97 -9.73
N PRO A 24 16.86 -7.91 -10.03
CA PRO A 24 17.33 -6.98 -9.00
C PRO A 24 16.20 -6.23 -8.29
N THR A 25 14.99 -6.19 -8.86
CA THR A 25 13.82 -5.53 -8.26
C THR A 25 13.10 -6.40 -7.23
N TYR A 26 13.31 -7.72 -7.24
CA TYR A 26 12.51 -8.68 -6.46
C TYR A 26 12.49 -8.43 -4.95
N PRO A 27 13.61 -8.10 -4.28
CA PRO A 27 13.57 -7.80 -2.84
C PRO A 27 12.61 -6.65 -2.51
N TYR A 28 12.59 -5.60 -3.34
CA TYR A 28 11.72 -4.45 -3.16
C TYR A 28 10.25 -4.79 -3.43
N LEU A 29 9.98 -5.53 -4.52
CA LEU A 29 8.63 -6.00 -4.85
C LEU A 29 8.05 -6.84 -3.70
N PHE A 30 8.86 -7.74 -3.15
CA PHE A 30 8.45 -8.61 -2.05
C PHE A 30 8.10 -7.82 -0.78
N ILE A 31 8.98 -6.90 -0.37
CA ILE A 31 8.74 -6.05 0.81
C ILE A 31 7.48 -5.19 0.63
N CYS A 32 7.34 -4.53 -0.53
CA CYS A 32 6.16 -3.71 -0.81
C CYS A 32 4.87 -4.54 -0.84
N THR A 33 4.92 -5.78 -1.33
CA THR A 33 3.77 -6.69 -1.29
C THR A 33 3.34 -7.02 0.13
N ILE A 34 4.29 -7.36 1.01
CA ILE A 34 3.98 -7.60 2.43
C ILE A 34 3.33 -6.37 3.05
N MET A 35 3.88 -5.17 2.79
CA MET A 35 3.34 -3.92 3.32
C MET A 35 1.91 -3.63 2.82
N ILE A 36 1.64 -3.82 1.53
CA ILE A 36 0.30 -3.62 0.95
C ILE A 36 -0.72 -4.62 1.51
N LEU A 37 -0.31 -5.88 1.71
CA LEU A 37 -1.17 -6.90 2.31
C LEU A 37 -1.44 -6.60 3.79
N ALA A 38 -0.44 -6.13 4.53
CA ALA A 38 -0.59 -5.70 5.92
C ALA A 38 -1.55 -4.51 6.03
N ASP A 39 -1.42 -3.51 5.15
CA ASP A 39 -2.35 -2.39 5.07
C ASP A 39 -3.79 -2.86 4.83
N CYS A 40 -4.01 -3.72 3.82
CA CYS A 40 -5.32 -4.29 3.54
C CYS A 40 -5.90 -5.05 4.74
N TYR A 41 -5.07 -5.84 5.43
CA TYR A 41 -5.46 -6.55 6.64
C TYR A 41 -5.88 -5.59 7.75
N THR A 42 -5.12 -4.52 8.00
CA THR A 42 -5.44 -3.54 9.05
C THR A 42 -6.72 -2.75 8.73
N ALA A 43 -6.95 -2.39 7.46
CA ALA A 43 -8.21 -1.79 7.00
C ALA A 43 -9.40 -2.74 7.20
N TRP A 44 -9.22 -4.03 6.90
CA TRP A 44 -10.24 -5.03 7.18
C TRP A 44 -10.50 -5.16 8.68
N ALA A 45 -9.47 -5.25 9.52
CA ALA A 45 -9.60 -5.33 10.97
C ALA A 45 -10.30 -4.09 11.55
N LEU A 46 -9.97 -2.89 11.04
CA LEU A 46 -10.69 -1.66 11.37
C LEU A 46 -12.17 -1.75 11.00
N SER A 47 -12.51 -2.26 9.81
CA SER A 47 -13.92 -2.40 9.40
C SER A 47 -14.71 -3.29 10.36
N GLN A 48 -14.09 -4.32 10.94
CA GLN A 48 -14.71 -5.18 11.96
C GLN A 48 -14.92 -4.42 13.27
N ARG A 49 -13.92 -3.65 13.74
CA ARG A 49 -14.01 -2.81 14.95
C ARG A 49 -15.07 -1.71 14.80
N ALA A 50 -15.05 -0.99 13.69
CA ALA A 50 -16.00 0.08 13.38
C ALA A 50 -17.44 -0.44 13.37
N ARG A 51 -17.68 -1.64 12.82
CA ARG A 51 -19.01 -2.27 12.84
C ARG A 51 -19.47 -2.63 14.25
N LYS A 52 -18.56 -3.01 15.15
CA LYS A 52 -18.88 -3.30 16.56
C LYS A 52 -19.17 -2.00 17.33
N ALA A 53 -18.43 -0.92 17.05
CA ALA A 53 -18.55 0.35 17.76
C ALA A 53 -19.72 1.22 17.26
N TYR A 54 -20.04 1.17 15.96
CA TYR A 54 -21.06 2.01 15.31
C TYR A 54 -21.91 1.20 14.33
N PRO A 55 -22.73 0.24 14.82
CA PRO A 55 -23.52 -0.65 13.96
C PRO A 55 -24.55 0.08 13.10
N GLU A 56 -25.05 1.23 13.55
CA GLU A 56 -26.02 2.08 12.82
C GLU A 56 -25.42 2.85 11.64
N LYS A 57 -24.09 3.06 11.63
CA LYS A 57 -23.38 3.81 10.56
C LYS A 57 -22.79 2.90 9.47
N VAL A 58 -22.82 1.58 9.66
CA VAL A 58 -22.21 0.60 8.75
C VAL A 58 -23.30 -0.25 8.09
N SER A 59 -23.34 -0.27 6.75
CA SER A 59 -24.36 -1.02 5.99
C SER A 59 -24.40 -2.51 6.35
N LYS A 60 -25.63 -3.03 6.56
CA LYS A 60 -25.91 -4.43 6.98
C LYS A 60 -25.41 -5.49 5.99
N ASP A 61 -25.18 -5.13 4.71
CA ASP A 61 -24.69 -6.03 3.66
C ASP A 61 -23.16 -6.26 3.67
N GLY A 62 -22.43 -5.67 4.61
CA GLY A 62 -20.97 -5.76 4.71
C GLY A 62 -20.40 -7.08 5.26
N LYS A 63 -21.21 -8.12 5.50
CA LYS A 63 -20.78 -9.40 6.11
C LYS A 63 -19.78 -10.19 5.25
N LYS A 64 -19.74 -9.98 3.93
CA LYS A 64 -18.91 -10.75 3.00
C LYS A 64 -17.75 -9.89 2.50
N PHE A 65 -16.56 -10.47 2.47
CA PHE A 65 -15.38 -9.87 1.82
C PHE A 65 -15.77 -9.56 0.37
N LYS A 66 -15.97 -8.28 0.04
CA LYS A 66 -16.40 -7.90 -1.30
C LYS A 66 -15.24 -8.09 -2.25
N SER A 67 -15.47 -8.79 -3.37
CA SER A 67 -14.48 -8.97 -4.46
C SER A 67 -13.88 -7.64 -4.94
N HIS A 68 -14.65 -6.56 -4.85
CA HIS A 68 -14.18 -5.21 -5.14
C HIS A 68 -12.98 -4.77 -4.28
N ASN A 69 -12.91 -5.18 -3.01
CA ASN A 69 -11.77 -4.85 -2.14
C ASN A 69 -10.51 -5.61 -2.56
N PHE A 70 -10.66 -6.87 -2.98
CA PHE A 70 -9.54 -7.64 -3.54
C PHE A 70 -9.02 -7.01 -4.84
N GLY A 71 -9.93 -6.59 -5.73
CA GLY A 71 -9.56 -5.90 -6.97
C GLY A 71 -8.74 -4.63 -6.72
N LYS A 72 -9.07 -3.86 -5.67
CA LYS A 72 -8.27 -2.70 -5.26
C LYS A 72 -6.85 -3.10 -4.85
N VAL A 73 -6.68 -4.16 -4.07
CA VAL A 73 -5.35 -4.65 -3.66
C VAL A 73 -4.51 -5.04 -4.87
N ILE A 74 -5.09 -5.79 -5.82
CA ILE A 74 -4.38 -6.19 -7.04
C ILE A 74 -3.96 -4.96 -7.87
N VAL A 75 -4.83 -3.96 -8.01
CA VAL A 75 -4.48 -2.71 -8.69
C VAL A 75 -3.36 -1.96 -7.96
N THR A 76 -3.39 -1.91 -6.63
CA THR A 76 -2.32 -1.28 -5.83
C THR A 76 -0.99 -2.02 -6.01
N LEU A 77 -0.99 -3.36 -6.01
CA LEU A 77 0.20 -4.16 -6.28
C LEU A 77 0.75 -3.92 -7.68
N MET A 78 -0.10 -3.92 -8.72
CA MET A 78 0.33 -3.65 -10.09
C MET A 78 0.96 -2.26 -10.23
N LYS A 79 0.37 -1.23 -9.60
CA LYS A 79 0.93 0.13 -9.61
C LYS A 79 2.28 0.20 -8.89
N ALA A 80 2.39 -0.44 -7.73
CA ALA A 80 3.64 -0.49 -6.96
C ALA A 80 4.74 -1.20 -7.75
N TYR A 81 4.42 -2.33 -8.39
CA TYR A 81 5.35 -3.11 -9.18
C TYR A 81 5.82 -2.32 -10.40
N ALA A 82 4.89 -1.70 -11.13
CA ALA A 82 5.21 -0.84 -12.27
C ALA A 82 6.14 0.30 -11.85
N LEU A 83 5.86 0.97 -10.71
CA LEU A 83 6.72 2.06 -10.21
C LEU A 83 8.14 1.59 -9.88
N ILE A 84 8.28 0.45 -9.20
CA ILE A 84 9.60 -0.09 -8.81
C ILE A 84 10.41 -0.52 -10.04
N ILE A 85 9.78 -1.24 -10.98
CA ILE A 85 10.44 -1.68 -12.21
C ILE A 85 10.83 -0.48 -13.07
N MET A 86 9.96 0.52 -13.20
CA MET A 86 10.26 1.76 -13.91
C MET A 86 11.42 2.52 -13.28
N ALA A 87 11.41 2.69 -11.95
CA ALA A 87 12.50 3.35 -11.22
C ALA A 87 13.84 2.63 -11.42
N PHE A 88 13.83 1.30 -11.42
CA PHE A 88 14.99 0.47 -11.74
C PHE A 88 15.48 0.68 -13.18
N MET A 89 14.57 0.67 -14.16
CA MET A 89 14.92 0.90 -15.57
C MET A 89 15.51 2.30 -15.80
N ILE A 90 14.92 3.34 -15.18
CA ILE A 90 15.45 4.71 -15.24
C ILE A 90 16.84 4.78 -14.61
N GLN A 91 17.02 4.21 -13.42
CA GLN A 91 18.34 4.18 -12.77
C GLN A 91 19.37 3.45 -13.63
N ARG A 92 18.98 2.34 -14.26
CA ARG A 92 19.90 1.50 -15.03
C ARG A 92 20.31 2.11 -16.38
N HIS A 93 19.40 2.82 -17.04
CA HIS A 93 19.57 3.24 -18.44
C HIS A 93 19.64 4.76 -18.66
N ILE A 94 19.25 5.57 -17.68
CA ILE A 94 19.16 7.03 -17.81
C ILE A 94 20.01 7.74 -16.76
N THR A 95 19.96 7.30 -15.50
CA THR A 95 20.60 7.99 -14.36
C THR A 95 21.64 7.11 -13.64
N ASP A 96 22.39 6.30 -14.39
CA ASP A 96 23.35 5.33 -13.85
C ASP A 96 24.49 5.98 -13.04
N ALA A 97 24.89 7.20 -13.42
CA ALA A 97 25.92 7.97 -12.70
C ALA A 97 25.41 8.66 -11.41
N TRP A 98 24.10 8.62 -11.11
CA TRP A 98 23.58 9.27 -9.92
C TRP A 98 23.90 8.48 -8.65
N PRO A 99 24.30 9.15 -7.55
CA PRO A 99 24.62 8.49 -6.28
C PRO A 99 23.37 8.00 -5.53
N ILE A 100 22.18 8.30 -6.02
CA ILE A 100 20.89 7.98 -5.40
C ILE A 100 20.29 6.78 -6.10
N ASP A 101 19.92 5.76 -5.32
CA ASP A 101 19.24 4.56 -5.82
C ASP A 101 17.73 4.83 -5.93
N LEU A 102 17.26 5.16 -7.14
CA LEU A 102 15.84 5.47 -7.38
C LEU A 102 14.91 4.30 -7.03
N THR A 103 15.35 3.05 -7.18
CA THR A 103 14.55 1.88 -6.83
C THR A 103 14.31 1.81 -5.33
N LYS A 104 15.36 2.05 -4.51
CA LYS A 104 15.23 2.14 -3.05
C LYS A 104 14.35 3.31 -2.62
N VAL A 105 14.50 4.47 -3.27
CA VAL A 105 13.66 5.65 -2.97
C VAL A 105 12.19 5.35 -3.25
N ALA A 106 11.88 4.76 -4.42
CA ALA A 106 10.52 4.38 -4.78
C ALA A 106 9.92 3.34 -3.82
N ALA A 107 10.67 2.28 -3.51
CA ALA A 107 10.24 1.26 -2.56
C ALA A 107 10.04 1.83 -1.15
N GLY A 108 10.96 2.68 -0.70
CA GLY A 108 10.89 3.37 0.58
C GLY A 108 9.66 4.28 0.69
N ALA A 109 9.35 5.03 -0.38
CA ALA A 109 8.16 5.87 -0.44
C ALA A 109 6.86 5.04 -0.36
N ILE A 110 6.78 3.92 -1.10
CA ILE A 110 5.64 3.00 -1.01
C ILE A 110 5.51 2.44 0.41
N CYS A 111 6.60 1.93 0.99
CA CYS A 111 6.57 1.35 2.34
C CYS A 111 6.16 2.39 3.38
N PHE A 112 6.68 3.61 3.28
CA PHE A 112 6.29 4.71 4.17
C PHE A 112 4.80 5.03 4.06
N TRP A 113 4.27 5.11 2.83
CA TRP A 113 2.85 5.35 2.60
C TRP A 113 1.97 4.24 3.20
N GLN A 114 2.34 2.98 2.99
CA GLN A 114 1.59 1.85 3.54
C GLN A 114 1.68 1.80 5.06
N LEU A 115 2.85 2.07 5.65
CA LEU A 115 3.01 2.16 7.10
C LEU A 115 2.12 3.26 7.68
N TRP A 116 2.06 4.41 7.01
CA TRP A 116 1.20 5.52 7.43
C TRP A 116 -0.29 5.12 7.43
N SER A 117 -0.75 4.46 6.37
CA SER A 117 -2.12 3.93 6.27
C SER A 117 -2.42 2.89 7.36
N ILE A 118 -1.47 1.99 7.66
CA ILE A 118 -1.59 1.03 8.76
C ILE A 118 -1.77 1.73 10.10
N LEU A 119 -0.95 2.75 10.41
CA LEU A 119 -1.04 3.51 11.65
C LEU A 119 -2.36 4.28 11.78
N GLU A 120 -2.87 4.83 10.68
CA GLU A 120 -4.19 5.45 10.63
C GLU A 120 -5.29 4.42 10.93
N ASN A 121 -5.21 3.23 10.35
CA ASN A 121 -6.17 2.16 10.59
C ASN A 121 -6.14 1.62 12.04
N GLU A 122 -4.96 1.50 12.63
CA GLU A 122 -4.77 1.03 14.01
C GLU A 122 -5.15 2.07 15.06
N SER A 123 -4.89 3.35 14.79
CA SER A 123 -5.31 4.43 15.66
C SER A 123 -6.82 4.66 15.58
N SER A 124 -7.44 4.37 14.44
CA SER A 124 -8.90 4.47 14.26
C SER A 124 -9.68 3.49 15.14
N CYS A 125 -10.75 3.99 15.77
CA CYS A 125 -11.58 3.23 16.73
C CYS A 125 -10.77 2.64 17.90
N ASN A 126 -9.63 3.24 18.24
CA ASN A 126 -8.76 2.83 19.34
C ASN A 126 -8.67 3.95 20.39
N GLY A 127 -9.04 3.64 21.64
CA GLY A 127 -9.11 4.61 22.73
C GLY A 127 -7.78 4.85 23.48
N SER A 128 -6.71 4.14 23.10
CA SER A 128 -5.42 4.23 23.79
C SER A 128 -4.74 5.61 23.64
N LYS A 129 -3.87 5.96 24.60
CA LYS A 129 -3.18 7.25 24.61
C LYS A 129 -2.33 7.48 23.36
N TRP A 130 -1.66 6.43 22.86
CA TRP A 130 -0.86 6.47 21.63
C TRP A 130 -1.73 6.65 20.38
N ALA A 131 -2.88 5.97 20.30
CA ALA A 131 -3.82 6.15 19.19
C ALA A 131 -4.35 7.59 19.10
N LYS A 132 -4.70 8.20 20.24
CA LYS A 132 -5.14 9.60 20.29
C LYS A 132 -4.02 10.58 19.92
N LEU A 133 -2.77 10.28 20.31
CA LEU A 133 -1.61 11.09 19.92
C LEU A 133 -1.36 10.99 18.40
N LEU A 134 -1.40 9.78 17.84
CA LEU A 134 -1.30 9.54 16.40
C LEU A 134 -2.39 10.31 15.64
N GLN A 135 -3.66 10.15 16.03
CA GLN A 135 -4.78 10.90 15.43
C GLN A 135 -4.53 12.41 15.45
N ARG A 136 -4.04 12.96 16.56
CA ARG A 136 -3.71 14.40 16.64
C ARG A 136 -2.59 14.79 15.69
N ILE A 137 -1.53 13.99 15.58
CA ILE A 137 -0.42 14.27 14.64
C ILE A 137 -0.89 14.16 13.17
N LEU A 138 -1.71 13.16 12.86
CA LEU A 138 -2.31 12.95 11.53
C LEU A 138 -3.21 14.13 11.13
N VAL A 139 -4.05 14.56 12.06
CA VAL A 139 -5.02 15.63 11.88
C VAL A 139 -4.32 17.01 11.80
N ASP A 140 -3.34 17.29 12.67
CA ASP A 140 -2.58 18.55 12.68
C ASP A 140 -1.76 18.78 11.40
N LYS A 141 -1.24 17.70 10.78
CA LYS A 141 -0.61 17.79 9.45
C LYS A 141 -1.60 18.17 8.35
N THR A 142 -2.86 17.72 8.47
CA THR A 142 -3.91 18.02 7.50
C THR A 142 -4.45 19.44 7.69
N SER A 143 -4.65 19.89 8.93
CA SER A 143 -5.17 21.24 9.24
C SER A 143 -4.19 22.36 8.94
N ARG A 144 -2.89 22.07 8.90
CA ARG A 144 -1.89 23.06 8.45
C ARG A 144 -1.92 23.30 6.94
N HIS A 145 -2.62 22.46 6.17
CA HIS A 145 -2.79 22.59 4.73
C HIS A 145 -4.23 22.88 4.31
N PHE A 146 -5.20 22.53 5.15
CA PHE A 146 -6.60 22.88 5.03
C PHE A 146 -7.02 23.65 6.29
N ASP A 147 -7.36 24.93 6.14
CA ASP A 147 -7.76 25.87 7.20
C ASP A 147 -9.09 25.45 7.87
N ILE A 148 -9.07 24.28 8.51
CA ILE A 148 -10.21 23.63 9.17
C ILE A 148 -9.94 23.74 10.67
N ASP A 149 -10.77 24.51 11.36
CA ASP A 149 -10.73 24.61 12.82
C ASP A 149 -11.21 23.30 13.45
N LEU A 150 -10.35 22.69 14.27
CA LEU A 150 -10.54 21.38 14.89
C LEU A 150 -10.96 21.50 16.36
N SER A 151 -11.41 22.68 16.77
CA SER A 151 -12.00 22.95 18.09
C SER A 151 -13.13 21.97 18.44
N ASP A 152 -13.83 21.41 17.45
CA ASP A 152 -14.92 20.45 17.60
C ASP A 152 -14.51 19.00 17.94
N LEU A 153 -13.22 18.63 17.80
CA LEU A 153 -12.72 17.30 18.17
C LEU A 153 -12.24 17.19 19.63
N LYS A 154 -12.31 18.28 20.40
CA LYS A 154 -12.11 18.19 21.84
C LYS A 154 -13.30 17.42 22.43
N PRO A 155 -13.07 16.28 23.13
CA PRO A 155 -14.16 15.63 23.84
C PRO A 155 -14.73 16.64 24.83
N LYS A 156 -16.05 16.89 24.77
CA LYS A 156 -16.74 17.64 25.80
C LYS A 156 -16.46 16.94 27.14
N GLU A 157 -15.69 17.62 27.99
CA GLU A 157 -15.59 17.25 29.40
C GLU A 157 -17.02 17.22 29.94
N LYS A 158 -17.40 16.07 30.48
CA LYS A 158 -18.60 15.96 31.29
C LYS A 158 -18.31 16.52 32.67
#